data_AF-A0AAV4WDV5-F1
#
_entry.id   AF-A0AAV4WDV5-F1
#
_cell.length_a   1.000
_cell.length_b   1.000
_cell.length_c   1.000
_cell.angle_alpha   90.00
_cell.angle_beta   90.00
_cell.angle_gamma   90.00
#
_symmetry.space_group_name_H-M   'P 1'
#
loop_
_entity.id
_entity.type
_entity.pdbx_description
1 polymer ?
#
loop_
_entity_poly.entity_id
_entity_poly.type
_entity_poly.pdbx_seq_one_letter_code
_entity_poly.pdbx_strand_id
1 'polypeptide(L)'
;NKAKKSLTSTSVDSSTLSMGNNDMTIIGYSYGRESVPYKSRLPGKNITLKQFKSLLNKKGNFRYFFKRISDDFGTGVVLEEVTDDFEILPLWEGKVFCVIESMDENTMNED
;
A
#
# COMPACT_ATOMS: atom_id res chain seq x y z
N ASN A 1 22.38 9.55 -59.93
CA ASN A 1 21.49 8.80 -59.02
C ASN A 1 22.25 8.51 -57.72
N LYS A 2 22.06 9.38 -56.71
CA LYS A 2 21.47 9.10 -55.36
C LYS A 2 22.19 7.99 -54.56
N ALA A 3 22.54 8.11 -53.28
CA ALA A 3 22.56 9.19 -52.30
C ALA A 3 23.34 8.71 -51.04
N LYS A 4 24.11 9.63 -50.44
CA LYS A 4 24.33 9.97 -49.02
C LYS A 4 24.23 8.90 -47.88
N LYS A 5 25.34 8.85 -47.11
CA LYS A 5 25.51 8.78 -45.62
C LYS A 5 24.44 8.09 -44.75
N SER A 6 24.87 7.17 -43.87
CA SER A 6 24.46 7.20 -42.45
C SER A 6 25.44 6.45 -41.55
N LEU A 7 25.91 7.13 -40.50
CA LEU A 7 26.49 6.52 -39.29
C LEU A 7 25.35 5.95 -38.44
N THR A 8 25.53 4.78 -37.84
CA THR A 8 24.73 4.29 -36.69
C THR A 8 25.72 3.67 -35.70
N SER A 9 26.21 4.45 -34.72
CA SER A 9 25.65 4.67 -33.38
C SER A 9 25.49 3.37 -32.58
N THR A 10 26.51 3.10 -31.77
CA THR A 10 26.52 2.27 -30.57
C THR A 10 25.20 2.36 -29.83
N SER A 11 24.49 1.24 -29.70
CA SER A 11 23.36 1.12 -28.77
C SER A 11 23.89 0.39 -27.54
N VAL A 12 24.46 1.16 -26.62
CA VAL A 12 24.57 0.72 -25.23
C VAL A 12 23.13 0.51 -24.75
N ASP A 13 22.77 -0.71 -24.39
CA ASP A 13 21.53 -0.97 -23.67
C ASP A 13 21.69 -0.44 -22.25
N SER A 14 21.61 0.87 -22.15
CA SER A 14 21.29 1.59 -20.93
C SER A 14 19.78 1.70 -20.92
N SER A 15 19.11 0.60 -20.56
CA SER A 15 17.73 0.63 -20.12
C SER A 15 17.70 1.30 -18.74
N THR A 16 17.89 2.63 -18.79
CA THR A 16 17.12 3.64 -18.08
C THR A 16 16.70 3.25 -16.67
N LEU A 17 17.57 3.60 -15.72
CA LEU A 17 17.15 4.09 -14.41
C LEU A 17 16.09 5.17 -14.64
N SER A 18 14.82 4.78 -14.66
CA SER A 18 13.68 5.70 -14.72
C SER A 18 13.55 6.40 -13.36
N MET A 19 14.47 7.31 -13.07
CA MET A 19 14.40 8.27 -11.96
C MET A 19 13.35 9.36 -12.25
N GLY A 20 12.12 8.95 -12.52
CA GLY A 20 11.09 9.86 -12.98
C GLY A 20 9.72 9.23 -13.15
N ASN A 21 9.27 8.43 -12.19
CA ASN A 21 7.84 8.19 -12.00
C ASN A 21 7.53 8.51 -10.54
N ASN A 22 6.56 9.39 -10.32
CA ASN A 22 5.94 9.58 -9.01
C ASN A 22 5.24 8.27 -8.63
N ASP A 23 6.00 7.25 -8.23
CA ASP A 23 5.50 5.95 -7.82
C ASP A 23 4.60 6.20 -6.61
N MET A 24 3.28 6.18 -6.83
CA MET A 24 2.31 6.50 -5.81
C MET A 24 1.55 5.23 -5.43
N THR A 25 1.52 4.91 -4.15
CA THR A 25 0.78 3.75 -3.64
C THR A 25 -0.65 4.17 -3.30
N ILE A 26 -1.61 3.42 -3.81
CA ILE A 26 -3.03 3.58 -3.46
C ILE A 26 -3.27 2.89 -2.13
N ILE A 27 -3.85 3.64 -1.18
CA ILE A 27 -4.19 3.17 0.15
C ILE A 27 -5.72 3.14 0.26
N GLY A 28 -6.29 1.97 0.50
CA GLY A 28 -7.68 1.81 0.94
C GLY A 28 -7.73 1.55 2.44
N TYR A 29 -8.70 2.11 3.14
CA TYR A 29 -8.91 1.76 4.55
C TYR A 29 -10.38 1.87 4.96
N SER A 30 -10.81 0.99 5.85
CA SER A 30 -12.17 0.99 6.42
C SER A 30 -12.10 0.92 7.94
N TYR A 31 -12.92 1.72 8.62
CA TYR A 31 -13.22 1.50 10.04
C TYR A 31 -14.37 0.50 10.09
N GLY A 32 -14.24 -0.62 10.80
CA GLY A 32 -15.13 -1.80 10.67
C GLY A 32 -16.66 -1.57 10.71
N ARG A 33 -17.15 -0.40 11.15
CA ARG A 33 -18.57 -0.03 11.15
C ARG A 33 -19.05 0.75 9.91
N GLU A 34 -18.14 1.22 9.08
CA GLU A 34 -18.47 2.04 7.92
C GLU A 34 -18.68 1.18 6.67
N SER A 35 -19.75 1.46 5.93
CA SER A 35 -20.14 0.68 4.74
C SER A 35 -19.26 0.95 3.51
N VAL A 36 -18.54 2.07 3.50
CA VAL A 36 -17.75 2.52 2.35
C VAL A 36 -16.31 2.76 2.79
N PRO A 37 -15.31 2.11 2.17
CA PRO A 37 -13.91 2.34 2.48
C PRO A 37 -13.45 3.70 1.96
N TYR A 38 -12.52 4.32 2.68
CA TYR A 38 -11.81 5.51 2.25
C TYR A 38 -10.63 5.15 1.34
N LYS A 39 -10.24 6.11 0.49
CA LYS A 39 -9.09 6.00 -0.40
C LYS A 39 -8.18 7.19 -0.25
N SER A 40 -6.89 6.94 -0.08
CA SER A 40 -5.83 7.93 -0.09
C SER A 40 -4.67 7.47 -0.98
N ARG A 41 -3.64 8.30 -1.09
CA ARG A 41 -2.44 8.00 -1.88
C ARG A 41 -1.19 8.52 -1.18
N LEU A 42 -0.14 7.73 -1.16
CA LEU A 42 1.17 8.11 -0.60
C LEU A 42 2.29 7.95 -1.64
N PRO A 43 3.29 8.84 -1.67
CA PRO A 43 4.45 8.68 -2.53
C PRO A 43 5.34 7.54 -2.05
N GLY A 44 5.97 6.84 -3.00
CA GLY A 44 6.78 5.66 -2.77
C GLY A 44 5.98 4.36 -2.70
N LYS A 45 6.70 3.23 -2.73
CA LYS A 45 6.16 1.87 -2.57
C LYS A 45 6.40 1.29 -1.16
N ASN A 46 7.40 1.83 -0.46
CA ASN A 46 7.78 1.41 0.89
C ASN A 46 7.04 2.28 1.91
N ILE A 47 5.73 2.07 2.01
CA ILE A 47 4.90 2.79 2.97
C ILE A 47 5.03 2.14 4.33
N THR A 48 5.36 2.92 5.37
CA THR A 48 5.41 2.41 6.75
C THR A 48 4.07 2.58 7.48
N LEU A 49 3.88 1.83 8.58
CA LEU A 49 2.71 2.02 9.44
C LEU A 49 2.61 3.46 9.97
N LYS A 50 3.73 4.09 10.35
CA LYS A 50 3.75 5.50 10.77
C LYS A 50 3.21 6.44 9.70
N GLN A 51 3.60 6.23 8.43
CA GLN A 51 3.10 7.04 7.32
C GLN A 51 1.60 6.82 7.10
N PHE A 52 1.13 5.58 7.18
CA PHE A 52 -0.30 5.29 7.11
C PHE A 52 -1.09 5.94 8.25
N LYS A 53 -0.63 5.83 9.50
CA LYS A 53 -1.26 6.47 10.67
C LYS A 53 -1.38 7.98 10.51
N SER A 54 -0.42 8.63 9.82
CA SER A 54 -0.48 10.08 9.54
C SER A 54 -1.64 10.49 8.61
N LEU A 55 -2.23 9.53 7.86
CA LEU A 55 -3.42 9.76 7.04
C LEU A 55 -4.72 9.76 7.86
N LEU A 56 -4.68 9.22 9.07
CA LEU A 56 -5.87 9.01 9.89
C LEU A 56 -6.16 10.28 10.70
N ASN A 57 -7.35 10.84 10.50
CA ASN A 57 -7.78 12.04 11.23
C ASN A 57 -8.41 11.71 12.61
N LYS A 58 -8.58 10.42 12.93
CA LYS A 58 -9.18 9.96 14.18
C LYS A 58 -8.09 9.60 15.19
N LYS A 59 -8.19 10.16 16.40
CA LYS A 59 -7.35 9.78 17.56
C LYS A 59 -8.03 8.65 18.32
N GLY A 60 -7.24 7.73 18.86
CA GLY A 60 -7.74 6.59 19.64
C GLY A 60 -6.78 5.41 19.59
N ASN A 61 -7.06 4.37 20.38
CA ASN A 61 -6.35 3.11 20.28
C ASN A 61 -7.00 2.25 19.20
N PHE A 62 -6.23 1.99 18.13
CA PHE A 62 -6.68 1.18 17.01
C PHE A 62 -5.75 0.00 16.77
N ARG A 63 -6.31 -1.11 16.29
CA ARG A 63 -5.55 -2.20 15.64
C ARG A 63 -5.64 -2.04 14.13
N TYR A 64 -4.55 -2.39 13.46
CA TYR A 64 -4.39 -2.20 12.02
C TYR A 64 -4.12 -3.53 11.36
N PHE A 65 -5.07 -3.97 10.55
CA PHE A 65 -4.98 -5.24 9.83
C PHE A 65 -4.87 -4.97 8.33
N PHE A 66 -3.80 -5.43 7.72
CA PHE A 66 -3.48 -5.18 6.33
C PHE A 66 -3.74 -6.41 5.47
N LYS A 67 -4.43 -6.21 4.35
CA LYS A 67 -4.65 -7.27 3.38
C LYS A 67 -3.33 -7.67 2.72
N ARG A 68 -2.99 -8.95 2.77
CA ARG A 68 -1.81 -9.54 2.13
C ARG A 68 -2.20 -10.78 1.32
N ILE A 69 -1.51 -11.04 0.21
CA ILE A 69 -1.63 -12.31 -0.52
C ILE A 69 -0.99 -13.43 0.32
N SER A 70 -1.74 -14.50 0.59
CA SER A 70 -1.27 -15.67 1.34
C SER A 70 -2.08 -16.89 0.93
N ASP A 71 -1.38 -18.01 0.72
CA ASP A 71 -1.97 -19.30 0.39
C ASP A 71 -2.13 -20.21 1.62
N ASP A 72 -1.74 -19.73 2.81
CA ASP A 72 -1.64 -20.53 4.04
C ASP A 72 -2.99 -21.13 4.48
N PHE A 73 -4.09 -20.45 4.16
CA PHE A 73 -5.46 -20.82 4.56
C PHE A 73 -6.38 -21.14 3.38
N GLY A 74 -5.85 -21.23 2.15
CA GLY A 74 -6.65 -21.50 0.94
C GLY A 74 -7.62 -20.36 0.54
N THR A 75 -7.58 -19.22 1.22
CA THR A 75 -8.38 -18.02 0.93
C THR A 75 -7.72 -17.10 -0.10
N GLY A 76 -6.44 -17.31 -0.41
CA GLY A 76 -5.60 -16.47 -1.29
C GLY A 76 -5.18 -15.14 -0.67
N VAL A 77 -5.82 -14.73 0.44
CA VAL A 77 -5.52 -13.50 1.16
C VAL A 77 -5.74 -13.66 2.66
N VAL A 78 -4.96 -12.91 3.44
CA VAL A 78 -5.07 -12.79 4.89
C VAL A 78 -5.12 -11.33 5.30
N LEU A 79 -5.62 -11.09 6.51
CA LEU A 79 -5.47 -9.83 7.22
C LEU A 79 -4.34 -9.99 8.23
N GLU A 80 -3.23 -9.31 7.99
CA GLU A 80 -2.04 -9.34 8.84
C GLU A 80 -2.04 -8.13 9.78
N GLU A 81 -1.91 -8.38 11.07
CA GLU A 81 -1.78 -7.32 12.06
C GLU A 81 -0.37 -6.71 11.99
N VAL A 82 -0.29 -5.38 11.86
CA VAL A 82 0.99 -4.64 11.90
C VAL A 82 0.96 -3.68 13.07
N THR A 83 1.94 -3.80 13.95
CA THR A 83 2.01 -3.01 15.20
C THR A 83 3.22 -2.08 15.26
N ASP A 84 4.30 -2.36 14.53
CA ASP A 84 5.51 -1.54 14.48
C ASP A 84 5.37 -0.39 13.48
N ASP A 85 5.62 0.84 13.95
CA ASP A 85 5.57 2.08 13.18
C ASP A 85 6.59 2.13 12.03
N PHE A 86 7.68 1.36 12.15
CA PHE A 86 8.76 1.31 11.15
C PHE A 86 8.59 0.19 10.14
N GLU A 87 7.63 -0.72 10.36
CA GLU A 87 7.38 -1.84 9.46
C GLU A 87 6.75 -1.36 8.15
N ILE A 88 7.19 -1.98 7.04
CA ILE A 88 6.64 -1.72 5.71
C ILE A 88 5.33 -2.48 5.56
N LEU A 89 4.29 -1.78 5.11
CA LEU A 89 2.96 -2.33 5.01
C LEU A 89 2.87 -3.41 3.91
N PRO A 90 2.14 -4.51 4.16
CA PRO A 90 1.88 -5.52 3.16
C PRO A 90 1.19 -4.95 1.92
N LEU A 91 1.70 -5.32 0.74
CA LEU A 91 1.08 -4.99 -0.53
C LEU A 91 0.14 -6.10 -0.99
N TRP A 92 -1.03 -5.71 -1.49
CA TRP A 92 -1.99 -6.54 -2.19
C TRP A 92 -2.19 -5.96 -3.59
N GLU A 93 -1.61 -6.60 -4.61
CA GLU A 93 -1.63 -6.15 -6.01
C GLU A 93 -1.10 -4.71 -6.22
N GLY A 94 -0.02 -4.36 -5.52
CA GLY A 94 0.58 -3.01 -5.58
C GLY A 94 -0.24 -1.93 -4.88
N LYS A 95 -1.25 -2.31 -4.10
CA LYS A 95 -2.06 -1.42 -3.25
C LYS A 95 -1.90 -1.84 -1.79
N VAL A 96 -2.31 -0.97 -0.88
CA VAL A 96 -2.48 -1.31 0.54
C VAL A 96 -3.97 -1.24 0.86
N PHE A 97 -4.49 -2.24 1.57
CA PHE A 97 -5.84 -2.18 2.12
C PHE A 97 -5.80 -2.48 3.62
N CYS A 98 -6.33 -1.58 4.44
CA CYS A 98 -6.31 -1.70 5.90
C CYS A 98 -7.74 -1.77 6.48
N VAL A 99 -7.97 -2.72 7.37
CA VAL A 99 -9.13 -2.74 8.26
C VAL A 99 -8.68 -2.19 9.61
N ILE A 100 -9.35 -1.14 10.05
CA ILE A 100 -9.06 -0.45 11.32
C ILE A 100 -10.14 -0.84 12.32
N GLU A 101 -9.71 -1.41 13.44
CA GLU A 101 -10.59 -1.77 14.55
C GLU A 101 -10.30 -0.91 15.77
N SER A 102 -11.35 -0.37 16.38
CA SER A 102 -11.23 0.37 17.65
C SER A 102 -11.05 -0.60 18.80
N MET A 103 -10.02 -0.39 19.62
CA MET A 103 -9.84 -1.13 20.88
C MET A 103 -10.86 -0.71 21.95
N ASP A 104 -11.43 0.47 21.82
CA ASP A 104 -12.31 1.05 22.84
C ASP A 104 -13.75 0.49 22.74
N GLU A 105 -14.12 -0.11 21.61
CA GLU A 105 -15.50 -0.57 21.35
C GLU A 105 -15.76 -2.05 21.70
N ASN A 106 -14.78 -2.77 22.26
CA ASN A 106 -14.97 -4.17 22.65
C ASN A 106 -15.71 -4.35 24.00
N THR A 107 -16.27 -3.28 24.59
CA THR A 107 -16.90 -3.31 25.93
C THR A 107 -18.44 -3.18 25.91
N MET A 108 -19.10 -3.25 24.75
CA MET A 108 -20.57 -3.16 24.72
C MET A 108 -21.18 -4.15 23.74
N ASN A 109 -21.00 -5.44 23.99
CA ASN A 109 -21.86 -6.54 23.52
C ASN A 109 -21.67 -7.75 24.48
N GLU A 110 -22.05 -7.58 25.74
CA GLU A 110 -22.46 -8.71 26.59
C GLU A 110 -23.93 -8.43 26.96
N ASP A 111 -24.77 -9.45 26.77
CA ASP A 111 -26.24 -9.44 26.83
C ASP A 111 -26.84 -8.88 28.15
#